data_AF-A0A6L7U551-F1
#
_entry.id   AF-A0A6L7U551-F1
#
_cell.length_a   1.000
_cell.length_b   1.000
_cell.length_c   1.000
_cell.angle_alpha   90.00
_cell.angle_beta   90.00
_cell.angle_gamma   90.00
#
_symmetry.space_group_name_H-M   'P 1'
#
loop_
_entity.id
_entity.type
_entity.pdbx_description
1 polymer ?
#
loop_
_entity_poly.entity_id
_entity_poly.type
_entity_poly.pdbx_seq_one_letter_code
_entity_poly.pdbx_strand_id
1 'polypeptide(L)'
;MAHAAVGAARRAHALEREPDGPGDRLFGRPHPPLVAGGRPPAPSCAHLQAVQRPPLRGQAAGRDRGARKKREPGVVRLSFDEKPQMQARARTQAGLPVVPGHTATRTHDYVRGGTLALLAALDLDTGNVYYACAQRHRHQELLAFLRQLARRFPTQQVHLILDNYSPHKHRKVRDWLEVNPRFHFHFTPTGSSWLNPVEHWFSALQRQVLARGSFVDAAALRATLGRYVRGRNRHALPPRWKKSADAILARIAHARRTYEMVH
;
A
#
# COMPACT_ATOMS: atom_id res chain seq x y z
N MET A 1 56.04 10.14 1.91
CA MET A 1 54.73 10.21 1.24
C MET A 1 53.79 9.23 1.93
N ALA A 2 52.88 9.73 2.76
CA ALA A 2 51.98 8.93 3.59
C ALA A 2 50.53 9.31 3.24
N HIS A 3 49.75 8.37 2.73
CA HIS A 3 48.31 8.53 2.53
C HIS A 3 47.56 7.91 3.71
N ALA A 4 46.90 8.76 4.49
CA ALA A 4 45.94 8.38 5.50
C ALA A 4 44.62 7.98 4.84
N ALA A 5 44.14 6.75 5.11
CA ALA A 5 42.80 6.30 4.78
C ALA A 5 41.94 6.30 6.05
N VAL A 6 40.95 7.19 6.09
CA VAL A 6 39.92 7.25 7.14
C VAL A 6 38.87 6.17 6.86
N GLY A 7 38.81 5.16 7.72
CA GLY A 7 37.80 4.10 7.67
C GLY A 7 36.43 4.57 8.17
N ALA A 8 35.43 4.57 7.29
CA ALA A 8 34.04 4.78 7.66
C ALA A 8 33.37 3.43 7.98
N ALA A 9 33.14 3.17 9.27
CA ALA A 9 32.36 2.04 9.74
C ALA A 9 30.88 2.18 9.34
N ARG A 10 30.39 1.32 8.44
CA ARG A 10 28.97 1.18 8.14
C ARG A 10 28.31 0.25 9.15
N ARG A 11 27.40 0.79 9.97
CA ARG A 11 26.52 0.01 10.85
C ARG A 11 25.55 -0.80 10.00
N ALA A 12 25.68 -2.13 10.04
CA ALA A 12 24.68 -3.05 9.53
C ALA A 12 23.39 -2.93 10.34
N HIS A 13 22.25 -2.81 9.67
CA HIS A 13 20.94 -2.87 10.32
C HIS A 13 20.62 -4.34 10.63
N ALA A 14 20.62 -4.68 11.91
CA ALA A 14 20.13 -5.96 12.40
C ALA A 14 18.66 -6.14 12.01
N LEU A 15 18.41 -7.09 11.10
CA LEU A 15 17.26 -8.03 11.03
C LEU A 15 17.25 -8.75 9.66
N GLU A 16 18.41 -9.30 9.28
CA GLU A 16 18.59 -10.30 8.22
C GLU A 16 18.59 -11.70 8.86
N ARG A 17 17.47 -12.11 9.48
CA ARG A 17 17.28 -13.51 9.89
C ARG A 17 15.97 -14.04 9.32
N GLU A 18 16.12 -15.04 8.45
CA GLU A 18 15.08 -15.99 8.06
C GLU A 18 14.59 -16.75 9.31
N PRO A 19 13.30 -17.07 9.43
CA PRO A 19 12.86 -18.12 10.35
C PRO A 19 12.87 -19.46 9.60
N ASP A 20 13.83 -20.32 9.96
CA ASP A 20 13.80 -21.75 9.65
C ASP A 20 12.68 -22.46 10.45
N GLY A 21 11.88 -23.28 9.77
CA GLY A 21 11.20 -24.44 10.37
C GLY A 21 9.71 -24.32 10.74
N PRO A 22 8.95 -25.44 10.68
CA PRO A 22 7.49 -25.45 10.47
C PRO A 22 6.69 -25.52 11.77
N GLY A 23 5.45 -25.02 11.78
CA GLY A 23 4.58 -25.11 12.96
C GLY A 23 3.17 -24.56 12.75
N ASP A 24 2.28 -25.46 12.35
CA ASP A 24 0.85 -25.39 12.63
C ASP A 24 0.57 -25.16 14.13
N ARG A 25 -0.67 -24.72 14.41
CA ARG A 25 -1.36 -24.56 15.72
C ARG A 25 -1.37 -23.14 16.29
N LEU A 26 -2.44 -22.42 16.01
CA LEU A 26 -3.08 -21.53 16.99
C LEU A 26 -4.61 -21.55 16.80
N PHE A 27 -5.25 -22.60 17.30
CA PHE A 27 -6.68 -22.59 17.65
C PHE A 27 -6.84 -22.38 19.16
N GLY A 28 -7.82 -21.53 19.54
CA GLY A 28 -8.71 -21.77 20.69
C GLY A 28 -8.35 -21.21 22.08
N ARG A 29 -9.16 -20.26 22.56
CA ARG A 29 -9.94 -20.33 23.84
C ARG A 29 -11.16 -19.36 23.75
N PRO A 30 -12.31 -19.67 24.38
CA PRO A 30 -13.53 -18.86 24.28
C PRO A 30 -13.53 -17.67 25.26
N HIS A 31 -14.21 -16.58 24.88
CA HIS A 31 -14.42 -15.39 25.72
C HIS A 31 -15.67 -15.54 26.62
N PRO A 32 -15.70 -14.91 27.81
CA PRO A 32 -16.87 -14.90 28.69
C PRO A 32 -18.02 -14.04 28.12
N PRO A 33 -19.28 -14.25 28.56
CA PRO A 33 -20.45 -13.53 28.03
C PRO A 33 -20.44 -12.04 28.44
N LEU A 34 -20.79 -11.17 27.49
CA LEU A 34 -21.01 -9.74 27.75
C LEU A 34 -22.34 -9.53 28.49
N VAL A 35 -22.26 -8.79 29.59
CA VAL A 35 -23.40 -8.26 30.34
C VAL A 35 -24.17 -7.24 29.49
N ALA A 36 -25.49 -7.34 29.50
CA ALA A 36 -26.41 -6.49 28.75
C ALA A 36 -26.40 -5.04 29.30
N GLY A 37 -25.97 -4.09 28.46
CA GLY A 37 -26.11 -2.65 28.68
C GLY A 37 -26.45 -1.97 27.35
N GLY A 38 -27.53 -1.18 27.34
CA GLY A 38 -28.19 -0.64 26.15
C GLY A 38 -27.26 0.03 25.13
N ARG A 39 -27.50 -0.29 23.85
CA ARG A 39 -26.78 0.22 22.66
C ARG A 39 -27.29 1.63 22.31
N PRO A 40 -26.45 2.69 22.30
CA PRO A 40 -26.84 3.93 21.65
C PRO A 40 -26.93 3.72 20.12
N PRO A 41 -27.86 4.40 19.42
CA PRO A 41 -28.01 4.25 17.98
C PRO A 41 -26.73 4.68 17.25
N ALA A 42 -26.38 3.91 16.21
CA ALA A 42 -25.19 4.18 15.42
C ALA A 42 -25.33 5.51 14.66
N PRO A 43 -24.31 6.39 14.66
CA PRO A 43 -24.35 7.61 13.87
C PRO A 43 -24.39 7.28 12.38
N SER A 44 -25.20 8.02 11.63
CA SER A 44 -25.34 7.87 10.18
C SER A 44 -24.07 8.32 9.44
N CYS A 45 -23.90 7.81 8.22
CA CYS A 45 -22.73 8.01 7.35
C CYS A 45 -22.35 9.50 7.12
N ALA A 46 -23.30 10.43 7.33
CA ALA A 46 -23.07 11.87 7.21
C ALA A 46 -22.17 12.44 8.33
N HIS A 47 -22.12 11.81 9.51
CA HIS A 47 -21.37 12.33 10.65
C HIS A 47 -19.85 12.10 10.54
N LEU A 48 -19.41 11.16 9.70
CA LEU A 48 -17.99 10.85 9.48
C LEU A 48 -17.30 11.82 8.50
N GLN A 49 -18.06 12.68 7.81
CA GLN A 49 -17.51 13.63 6.83
C GLN A 49 -17.20 15.01 7.41
N ALA A 50 -17.55 15.27 8.67
CA ALA A 50 -17.36 16.56 9.31
C ALA A 50 -16.27 16.50 10.40
N VAL A 51 -15.01 16.34 9.99
CA VAL A 51 -13.88 16.78 10.83
C VAL A 51 -13.49 18.18 10.35
N GLN A 52 -13.83 19.18 11.15
CA GLN A 52 -13.44 20.58 10.91
C GLN A 52 -11.91 20.70 10.84
N ARG A 53 -11.42 21.41 9.83
CA ARG A 53 -9.99 21.65 9.58
C ARG A 53 -9.52 22.92 10.31
N PRO A 54 -8.30 22.97 10.87
CA PRO A 54 -7.69 24.25 11.27
C PRO A 54 -7.36 25.10 10.03
N PRO A 55 -7.36 26.45 10.15
CA PRO A 55 -7.10 27.33 9.02
C PRO A 55 -5.64 27.24 8.56
N LEU A 56 -5.44 26.96 7.26
CA LEU A 56 -4.15 27.09 6.61
C LEU A 56 -3.86 28.58 6.39
N ARG A 57 -2.88 29.11 7.13
CA ARG A 57 -2.35 30.47 6.96
C ARG A 57 -1.79 30.61 5.53
N GLY A 58 -2.33 31.56 4.77
CA GLY A 58 -2.01 31.76 3.36
C GLY A 58 -0.61 32.32 3.12
N GLN A 59 0.01 31.92 2.00
CA GLN A 59 1.09 32.66 1.35
C GLN A 59 1.03 32.45 -0.16
N ALA A 60 0.88 33.61 -0.84
CA ALA A 60 1.25 34.03 -2.19
C ALA A 60 1.23 33.04 -3.37
N ALA A 61 0.59 33.52 -4.45
CA ALA A 61 0.59 32.96 -5.79
C ALA A 61 2.00 32.97 -6.42
N GLY A 62 2.73 31.87 -6.24
CA GLY A 62 3.86 31.48 -7.08
C GLY A 62 3.56 30.12 -7.72
N ARG A 63 3.99 29.89 -8.96
CA ARG A 63 3.96 28.55 -9.58
C ARG A 63 4.93 27.63 -8.82
N ASP A 64 4.54 27.14 -7.66
CA ASP A 64 5.28 26.16 -6.87
C ASP A 64 5.26 24.83 -7.61
N ARG A 65 6.32 24.58 -8.40
CA ARG A 65 6.60 23.25 -8.94
C ARG A 65 7.12 22.37 -7.81
N GLY A 66 6.24 22.04 -6.86
CA GLY A 66 6.41 21.01 -5.86
C GLY A 66 7.75 21.05 -5.14
N ALA A 67 8.06 22.14 -4.42
CA ALA A 67 9.05 22.06 -3.36
C ALA A 67 8.66 20.89 -2.44
N ARG A 68 9.55 19.90 -2.29
CA ARG A 68 9.31 18.74 -1.41
C ARG A 68 9.13 19.30 0.01
N LYS A 69 7.89 19.33 0.51
CA LYS A 69 7.64 19.67 1.90
C LYS A 69 8.44 18.71 2.78
N LYS A 70 9.19 19.27 3.72
CA LYS A 70 9.99 18.51 4.68
C LYS A 70 9.07 17.59 5.47
N ARG A 71 9.49 16.34 5.67
CA ARG A 71 8.75 15.35 6.46
C ARG A 71 8.43 15.93 7.83
N GLU A 72 7.16 15.85 8.21
CA GLU A 72 6.71 16.25 9.54
C GLU A 72 7.15 15.19 10.58
N PRO A 73 7.88 15.59 11.64
CA PRO A 73 8.29 14.68 12.70
C PRO A 73 7.07 14.00 13.36
N GLY A 74 7.19 12.72 13.68
CA GLY A 74 6.12 11.98 14.36
C GLY A 74 4.92 11.63 13.46
N VAL A 75 4.93 11.98 12.18
CA VAL A 75 3.85 11.69 11.22
C VAL A 75 4.36 10.78 10.10
N VAL A 76 3.51 9.85 9.66
CA VAL A 76 3.74 8.98 8.50
C VAL A 76 2.50 9.03 7.60
N ARG A 77 2.71 9.36 6.32
CA ARG A 77 1.66 9.44 5.30
C ARG A 77 1.82 8.29 4.33
N LEU A 78 0.84 7.40 4.30
CA LEU A 78 0.85 6.19 3.50
C LEU A 78 -0.27 6.26 2.46
N SER A 79 0.05 6.02 1.20
CA SER A 79 -0.90 5.71 0.15
C SER A 79 -1.10 4.20 0.12
N PHE A 80 -2.31 3.74 0.39
CA PHE A 80 -2.66 2.34 0.58
C PHE A 80 -3.64 1.88 -0.49
N ASP A 81 -3.41 0.66 -0.98
CA ASP A 81 -4.32 -0.04 -1.87
C ASP A 81 -3.99 -1.54 -1.89
N GLU A 82 -4.92 -2.32 -2.40
CA GLU A 82 -4.76 -3.74 -2.65
C GLU A 82 -4.66 -4.04 -4.15
N LYS A 83 -3.70 -4.88 -4.53
CA LYS A 83 -3.69 -5.53 -5.83
C LYS A 83 -4.19 -6.96 -5.70
N PRO A 84 -5.49 -7.22 -5.91
CA PRO A 84 -6.05 -8.55 -5.78
C PRO A 84 -5.66 -9.43 -6.99
N GLN A 85 -5.90 -10.74 -6.83
CA GLN A 85 -5.93 -11.72 -7.92
C GLN A 85 -4.66 -11.84 -8.78
N MET A 86 -3.47 -11.62 -8.19
CA MET A 86 -2.21 -11.89 -8.88
C MET A 86 -1.99 -13.40 -9.01
N GLN A 87 -2.10 -13.91 -10.23
CA GLN A 87 -1.96 -15.34 -10.51
C GLN A 87 -0.50 -15.75 -10.65
N ALA A 88 -0.12 -16.82 -9.97
CA ALA A 88 1.11 -17.55 -10.27
C ALA A 88 0.87 -18.39 -11.53
N ARG A 89 1.61 -18.08 -12.60
CA ARG A 89 1.50 -18.77 -13.90
C ARG A 89 2.88 -19.30 -14.30
N ALA A 90 3.00 -20.61 -14.37
CA ALA A 90 4.18 -21.28 -14.89
C ALA A 90 3.99 -21.51 -16.39
N ARG A 91 5.00 -21.23 -17.22
CA ARG A 91 4.93 -21.56 -18.65
C ARG A 91 5.18 -23.05 -18.81
N THR A 92 4.43 -23.68 -19.73
CA THR A 92 4.56 -25.11 -20.02
C THR A 92 5.82 -25.44 -20.81
N GLN A 93 6.41 -24.45 -21.50
CA GLN A 93 7.64 -24.59 -22.27
C GLN A 93 8.55 -23.39 -22.05
N ALA A 94 9.86 -23.61 -22.11
CA ALA A 94 10.86 -22.55 -22.08
C ALA A 94 10.73 -21.68 -23.34
N GLY A 95 10.91 -20.36 -23.19
CA GLY A 95 11.02 -19.47 -24.34
C GLY A 95 12.30 -19.77 -25.13
N LEU A 96 12.27 -19.53 -26.45
CA LEU A 96 13.47 -19.67 -27.26
C LEU A 96 14.47 -18.55 -26.94
N PRO A 97 15.79 -18.80 -27.06
CA PRO A 97 16.79 -17.75 -26.98
C PRO A 97 16.47 -16.60 -27.93
N VAL A 98 16.66 -15.36 -27.46
CA VAL A 98 16.52 -14.19 -28.32
C VAL A 98 17.72 -14.11 -29.25
N VAL A 99 17.47 -14.10 -30.56
CA VAL A 99 18.49 -13.94 -31.59
C VAL A 99 18.23 -12.66 -32.40
N PRO A 100 19.28 -11.99 -32.94
CA PRO A 100 19.08 -10.82 -33.79
C PRO A 100 18.07 -11.08 -34.92
N GLY A 101 17.16 -10.14 -35.15
CA GLY A 101 16.07 -10.29 -36.13
C GLY A 101 14.82 -11.02 -35.62
N HIS A 102 14.84 -11.62 -34.43
CA HIS A 102 13.68 -12.31 -33.85
C HIS A 102 13.29 -11.74 -32.48
N THR A 103 11.99 -11.55 -32.27
CA THR A 103 11.46 -11.16 -30.97
C THR A 103 11.40 -12.35 -30.01
N ALA A 104 11.47 -12.09 -28.71
CA ALA A 104 11.31 -13.14 -27.71
C ALA A 104 9.94 -13.84 -27.86
N THR A 105 9.96 -15.16 -28.04
CA THR A 105 8.76 -15.98 -28.17
C THR A 105 8.25 -16.43 -26.80
N ARG A 106 6.93 -16.62 -26.68
CA ARG A 106 6.30 -17.09 -25.45
C ARG A 106 5.09 -17.95 -25.77
N THR A 107 5.01 -19.12 -25.16
CA THR A 107 3.82 -19.97 -25.27
C THR A 107 2.64 -19.34 -24.55
N HIS A 108 1.46 -19.44 -25.18
CA HIS A 108 0.21 -18.99 -24.58
C HIS A 108 -0.19 -19.87 -23.38
N ASP A 109 0.15 -21.16 -23.43
CA ASP A 109 -0.17 -22.15 -22.40
C ASP A 109 0.55 -21.90 -21.07
N TYR A 110 -0.17 -22.18 -19.98
CA TYR A 110 0.35 -22.03 -18.63
C TYR A 110 -0.32 -22.98 -17.63
N VAL A 111 0.43 -23.35 -16.60
CA VAL A 111 -0.08 -24.03 -15.41
C VAL A 111 -0.36 -22.98 -14.33
N ARG A 112 -1.50 -23.09 -13.66
CA ARG A 112 -1.87 -22.19 -12.55
C ARG A 112 -1.32 -22.74 -11.24
N GLY A 113 -0.46 -21.96 -10.59
CA GLY A 113 0.15 -22.28 -9.31
C GLY A 113 -0.53 -21.60 -8.11
N GLY A 114 -1.77 -21.13 -8.29
CA GLY A 114 -2.54 -20.39 -7.28
C GLY A 114 -2.54 -18.87 -7.49
N THR A 115 -3.13 -18.16 -6.52
CA THR A 115 -3.40 -16.72 -6.59
C THR A 115 -3.05 -16.03 -5.28
N LEU A 116 -2.52 -14.82 -5.37
CA LEU A 116 -2.24 -13.95 -4.23
C LEU A 116 -2.91 -12.59 -4.37
N ALA A 117 -3.22 -11.98 -3.24
CA ALA A 117 -3.49 -10.56 -3.11
C ALA A 117 -2.30 -9.88 -2.43
N LEU A 118 -1.94 -8.69 -2.90
CA LEU A 118 -0.92 -7.84 -2.28
C LEU A 118 -1.60 -6.64 -1.64
N LEU A 119 -1.42 -6.48 -0.35
CA LEU A 119 -1.74 -5.25 0.36
C LEU A 119 -0.45 -4.42 0.39
N ALA A 120 -0.50 -3.16 -0.06
CA ALA A 120 0.67 -2.31 -0.10
C ALA A 120 0.38 -0.90 0.41
N ALA A 121 1.29 -0.38 1.22
CA ALA A 121 1.31 0.99 1.70
C ALA A 121 2.59 1.68 1.25
N LEU A 122 2.48 2.62 0.33
CA LEU A 122 3.55 3.49 -0.16
C LEU A 122 3.69 4.72 0.74
N ASP A 123 4.85 4.88 1.35
CA ASP A 123 5.23 6.06 2.11
C ASP A 123 5.44 7.27 1.19
N LEU A 124 4.65 8.31 1.39
CA LEU A 124 4.68 9.52 0.55
C LEU A 124 5.89 10.42 0.82
N ASP A 125 6.52 10.27 1.98
CA ASP A 125 7.67 11.07 2.39
C ASP A 125 9.01 10.40 2.05
N THR A 126 9.05 9.06 2.02
CA THR A 126 10.28 8.29 1.73
C THR A 126 10.26 7.55 0.40
N GLY A 127 9.07 7.21 -0.12
CA GLY A 127 8.90 6.34 -1.28
C GLY A 127 9.03 4.84 -0.99
N ASN A 128 9.23 4.46 0.28
CA ASN A 128 9.28 3.05 0.67
C ASN A 128 7.90 2.41 0.59
N VAL A 129 7.86 1.14 0.21
CA VAL A 129 6.62 0.34 0.23
C VAL A 129 6.69 -0.69 1.36
N TYR A 130 5.66 -0.67 2.20
CA TYR A 130 5.35 -1.72 3.16
C TYR A 130 4.28 -2.63 2.56
N TYR A 131 4.38 -3.94 2.76
CA TYR A 131 3.48 -4.87 2.10
C TYR A 131 3.19 -6.13 2.91
N ALA A 132 2.09 -6.78 2.55
CA ALA A 132 1.76 -8.15 2.94
C ALA A 132 1.17 -8.91 1.74
N CYS A 133 1.50 -10.19 1.63
CA CYS A 133 0.88 -11.09 0.66
C CYS A 133 -0.14 -11.97 1.38
N ALA A 134 -1.34 -12.10 0.82
CA ALA A 134 -2.39 -12.94 1.35
C ALA A 134 -3.03 -13.79 0.24
N GLN A 135 -3.74 -14.86 0.61
CA GLN A 135 -4.51 -15.65 -0.36
C GLN A 135 -5.87 -15.01 -0.71
N ARG A 136 -6.38 -14.14 0.17
CA ARG A 136 -7.67 -13.45 0.03
C ARG A 136 -7.47 -11.96 0.33
N HIS A 137 -8.44 -11.12 -0.05
CA HIS A 137 -8.40 -9.66 0.14
C HIS A 137 -9.65 -9.18 0.91
N ARG A 138 -9.83 -9.64 2.15
CA ARG A 138 -10.98 -9.27 2.98
C ARG A 138 -10.51 -8.40 4.16
N HIS A 139 -11.47 -7.97 4.96
CA HIS A 139 -11.20 -7.14 6.14
C HIS A 139 -10.26 -7.81 7.16
N GLN A 140 -10.21 -9.15 7.22
CA GLN A 140 -9.29 -9.86 8.11
C GLN A 140 -7.84 -9.65 7.70
N GLU A 141 -7.56 -9.74 6.40
CA GLU A 141 -6.22 -9.53 5.86
C GLU A 141 -5.81 -8.05 5.99
N LEU A 142 -6.74 -7.12 5.79
CA LEU A 142 -6.53 -5.70 6.08
C LEU A 142 -6.17 -5.46 7.55
N LEU A 143 -6.93 -6.01 8.50
CA LEU A 143 -6.64 -5.88 9.94
C LEU A 143 -5.26 -6.44 10.30
N ALA A 144 -4.87 -7.57 9.71
CA ALA A 144 -3.54 -8.13 9.91
C ALA A 144 -2.45 -7.16 9.39
N PHE A 145 -2.67 -6.53 8.25
CA PHE A 145 -1.77 -5.53 7.69
C PHE A 145 -1.71 -4.25 8.54
N LEU A 146 -2.83 -3.75 9.05
CA LEU A 146 -2.86 -2.61 9.97
C LEU A 146 -2.07 -2.88 11.25
N ARG A 147 -2.17 -4.09 11.81
CA ARG A 147 -1.35 -4.51 12.97
C ARG A 147 0.14 -4.60 12.64
N GLN A 148 0.49 -4.98 11.41
CA GLN A 148 1.88 -4.93 10.94
C GLN A 148 2.39 -3.49 10.90
N LEU A 149 1.59 -2.56 10.35
CA LEU A 149 1.93 -1.13 10.36
C LEU A 149 2.01 -0.56 11.78
N ALA A 150 1.13 -0.97 12.69
CA ALA A 150 1.13 -0.51 14.08
C ALA A 150 2.41 -0.92 14.82
N ARG A 151 2.91 -2.14 14.58
CA ARG A 151 4.23 -2.59 15.09
C ARG A 151 5.38 -1.81 14.47
N ARG A 152 5.29 -1.48 13.18
CA ARG A 152 6.33 -0.74 12.45
C ARG A 152 6.41 0.74 12.86
N PHE A 153 5.27 1.31 13.22
CA PHE A 153 5.09 2.71 13.62
C PHE A 153 4.43 2.77 15.00
N PRO A 154 5.17 2.45 16.08
CA PRO A 154 4.59 2.33 17.42
C PRO A 154 4.16 3.66 18.04
N THR A 155 4.77 4.78 17.61
CA THR A 155 4.54 6.11 18.23
C THR A 155 3.99 7.15 17.27
N GLN A 156 4.15 6.96 15.96
CA GLN A 156 3.81 7.97 14.95
C GLN A 156 2.30 8.07 14.69
N GLN A 157 1.82 9.23 14.28
CA GLN A 157 0.50 9.38 13.66
C GLN A 157 0.58 8.79 12.25
N VAL A 158 -0.25 7.80 11.96
CA VAL A 158 -0.26 7.08 10.68
C VAL A 158 -1.51 7.49 9.89
N HIS A 159 -1.31 8.28 8.84
CA HIS A 159 -2.38 8.67 7.93
C HIS A 159 -2.36 7.76 6.71
N LEU A 160 -3.39 6.94 6.55
CA LEU A 160 -3.60 6.11 5.36
C LEU A 160 -4.54 6.84 4.41
N ILE A 161 -4.09 7.04 3.17
CA ILE A 161 -4.90 7.50 2.04
C ILE A 161 -5.30 6.25 1.27
N LEU A 162 -6.60 6.02 1.13
CA LEU A 162 -7.15 4.80 0.57
C LEU A 162 -8.43 5.07 -0.21
N ASP A 163 -8.82 4.14 -1.07
CA ASP A 163 -10.06 4.24 -1.83
C ASP A 163 -11.30 3.89 -0.97
N ASN A 164 -12.49 4.01 -1.57
CA ASN A 164 -13.76 3.76 -0.89
C ASN A 164 -14.18 2.28 -0.82
N TYR A 165 -13.26 1.33 -1.02
CA TYR A 165 -13.57 -0.09 -1.06
C TYR A 165 -14.24 -0.60 0.23
N SER A 166 -15.23 -1.49 0.09
CA SER A 166 -16.14 -1.85 1.19
C SER A 166 -15.46 -2.48 2.42
N PRO A 167 -14.41 -3.31 2.30
CA PRO A 167 -13.68 -3.83 3.46
C PRO A 167 -13.02 -2.76 4.33
N HIS A 168 -12.66 -1.60 3.76
CA HIS A 168 -12.09 -0.47 4.51
C HIS A 168 -13.08 0.11 5.53
N LYS A 169 -14.38 -0.04 5.24
CA LYS A 169 -15.47 0.47 6.05
C LYS A 169 -16.11 -0.63 6.90
N HIS A 170 -15.56 -1.84 6.92
CA HIS A 170 -16.12 -2.95 7.68
C HIS A 170 -16.15 -2.63 9.19
N ARG A 171 -17.20 -3.08 9.91
CA ARG A 171 -17.38 -2.80 11.35
C ARG A 171 -16.13 -3.07 12.17
N LYS A 172 -15.55 -4.28 12.03
CA LYS A 172 -14.31 -4.65 12.75
C LYS A 172 -13.09 -3.77 12.45
N VAL A 173 -13.04 -3.13 11.28
CA VAL A 173 -11.97 -2.18 10.93
C VAL A 173 -12.21 -0.86 11.66
N ARG A 174 -13.45 -0.38 11.69
CA ARG A 174 -13.83 0.82 12.46
C ARG A 174 -13.59 0.63 13.96
N ASP A 175 -14.05 -0.50 14.53
CA ASP A 175 -13.82 -0.85 15.94
C ASP A 175 -12.32 -0.87 16.26
N TRP A 176 -11.48 -1.35 15.34
CA TRP A 176 -10.02 -1.34 15.52
C TRP A 176 -9.43 0.08 15.48
N LEU A 177 -9.93 0.96 14.61
CA LEU A 177 -9.49 2.36 14.52
C LEU A 177 -9.86 3.16 15.79
N GLU A 178 -11.02 2.89 16.38
CA GLU A 178 -11.43 3.50 17.66
C GLU A 178 -10.45 3.15 18.80
N VAL A 179 -9.97 1.91 18.84
CA VAL A 179 -8.95 1.46 19.81
C VAL A 179 -7.54 1.95 19.44
N ASN A 180 -7.31 2.38 18.20
CA ASN A 180 -6.00 2.81 17.68
C ASN A 180 -6.08 4.24 17.12
N PRO A 181 -6.29 5.28 17.96
CA PRO A 181 -6.56 6.65 17.52
C PRO A 181 -5.38 7.32 16.78
N ARG A 182 -4.21 6.68 16.73
CA ARG A 182 -3.06 7.12 15.91
C ARG A 182 -3.25 6.82 14.42
N PHE A 183 -4.19 5.95 14.06
CA PHE A 183 -4.46 5.57 12.67
C PHE A 183 -5.62 6.39 12.13
N HIS A 184 -5.34 7.15 11.07
CA HIS A 184 -6.29 8.05 10.43
C HIS A 184 -6.53 7.61 9.00
N PHE A 185 -7.78 7.33 8.65
CA PHE A 185 -8.17 6.95 7.30
C PHE A 185 -8.65 8.17 6.53
N HIS A 186 -8.07 8.41 5.35
CA HIS A 186 -8.42 9.48 4.43
C HIS A 186 -8.88 8.89 3.11
N PHE A 187 -10.19 8.93 2.88
CA PHE A 187 -10.75 8.37 1.66
C PHE A 187 -10.57 9.31 0.48
N THR A 188 -10.08 8.79 -0.65
CA THR A 188 -10.09 9.54 -1.91
C THR A 188 -11.53 9.85 -2.32
N PRO A 189 -11.78 10.96 -3.04
CA PRO A 189 -13.10 11.19 -3.64
C PRO A 189 -13.54 9.99 -4.49
N THR A 190 -14.85 9.74 -4.55
CA THR A 190 -15.44 8.70 -5.40
C THR A 190 -14.96 8.86 -6.85
N GLY A 191 -14.62 7.74 -7.50
CA GLY A 191 -14.11 7.74 -8.87
C GLY A 191 -12.71 8.36 -9.06
N SER A 192 -11.98 8.67 -7.97
CA SER A 192 -10.67 9.34 -8.04
C SER A 192 -9.51 8.45 -7.60
N SER A 193 -9.54 7.16 -7.96
CA SER A 193 -8.45 6.20 -7.73
C SER A 193 -7.11 6.67 -8.31
N TRP A 194 -7.13 7.42 -9.41
CA TRP A 194 -5.96 8.09 -10.01
C TRP A 194 -5.19 9.03 -9.05
N LEU A 195 -5.77 9.41 -7.91
CA LEU A 195 -5.12 10.16 -6.83
C LEU A 195 -4.36 9.28 -5.83
N ASN A 196 -4.32 7.97 -5.99
CA ASN A 196 -3.68 7.06 -5.06
C ASN A 196 -2.29 6.66 -5.60
N PRO A 197 -1.16 7.25 -5.13
CA PRO A 197 0.16 7.04 -5.74
C PRO A 197 0.63 5.57 -5.77
N VAL A 198 0.16 4.74 -4.85
CA VAL A 198 0.46 3.30 -4.83
C VAL A 198 -0.05 2.58 -6.10
N GLU A 199 -1.08 3.07 -6.77
CA GLU A 199 -1.56 2.50 -8.04
C GLU A 199 -0.52 2.65 -9.17
N HIS A 200 0.22 3.76 -9.18
CA HIS A 200 1.36 3.92 -10.09
C HIS A 200 2.49 2.94 -9.75
N TRP A 201 2.71 2.65 -8.46
CA TRP A 201 3.65 1.62 -8.04
C TRP A 201 3.20 0.23 -8.48
N PHE A 202 1.91 -0.10 -8.34
CA PHE A 202 1.34 -1.35 -8.87
C PHE A 202 1.44 -1.47 -10.38
N SER A 203 1.29 -0.36 -11.10
CA SER A 203 1.49 -0.33 -12.54
C SER A 203 2.93 -0.67 -12.93
N ALA A 204 3.92 -0.18 -12.16
CA ALA A 204 5.32 -0.55 -12.34
C ALA A 204 5.58 -2.03 -12.02
N LEU A 205 5.05 -2.53 -10.90
CA LEU A 205 5.10 -3.95 -10.54
C LEU A 205 4.50 -4.84 -11.63
N GLN A 206 3.34 -4.45 -12.17
CA GLN A 206 2.68 -5.19 -13.24
C GLN A 206 3.58 -5.30 -14.47
N ARG A 207 4.16 -4.18 -14.94
CA ARG A 207 4.99 -4.18 -16.14
C ARG A 207 6.33 -4.91 -15.95
N GLN A 208 6.97 -4.70 -14.80
CA GLN A 208 8.34 -5.17 -14.55
C GLN A 208 8.40 -6.62 -14.07
N VAL A 209 7.37 -7.08 -13.34
CA VAL A 209 7.38 -8.41 -12.70
C VAL A 209 6.28 -9.30 -13.25
N LEU A 210 5.02 -8.84 -13.22
CA LEU A 210 3.88 -9.74 -13.43
C LEU A 210 3.60 -10.04 -14.90
N ALA A 211 3.74 -9.06 -15.79
CA ALA A 211 3.40 -9.20 -17.21
C ALA A 211 4.25 -10.27 -17.90
N ARG A 212 5.54 -10.33 -17.58
CA ARG A 212 6.51 -11.26 -18.19
C ARG A 212 6.98 -12.36 -17.23
N GLY A 213 6.64 -12.27 -15.94
CA GLY A 213 7.02 -13.27 -14.95
C GLY A 213 6.45 -14.65 -15.24
N SER A 214 7.20 -15.67 -14.79
CA SER A 214 6.72 -17.04 -14.70
C SER A 214 6.98 -17.54 -13.28
N PHE A 215 5.95 -18.10 -12.67
CA PHE A 215 5.95 -18.51 -11.27
C PHE A 215 5.38 -19.91 -11.16
N VAL A 216 6.17 -20.85 -10.66
CA VAL A 216 5.77 -22.25 -10.48
C VAL A 216 4.59 -22.39 -9.52
N ASP A 217 4.55 -21.56 -8.48
CA ASP A 217 3.50 -21.53 -7.47
C ASP A 217 3.35 -20.14 -6.83
N ALA A 218 2.37 -20.02 -5.92
CA ALA A 218 2.15 -18.82 -5.13
C ALA A 218 3.34 -18.48 -4.22
N ALA A 219 4.12 -19.46 -3.76
CA ALA A 219 5.28 -19.21 -2.90
C ALA A 219 6.41 -18.51 -3.68
N ALA A 220 6.71 -18.97 -4.90
CA ALA A 220 7.65 -18.36 -5.83
C ALA A 220 7.21 -16.93 -6.22
N LEU A 221 5.91 -16.71 -6.43
CA LEU A 221 5.36 -15.37 -6.65
C LEU A 221 5.60 -14.48 -5.42
N ARG A 222 5.27 -14.95 -4.21
CA ARG A 222 5.51 -14.21 -2.96
C ARG A 222 6.99 -13.85 -2.77
N ALA A 223 7.90 -14.80 -2.98
CA ALA A 223 9.34 -14.58 -2.87
C ALA A 223 9.83 -13.54 -3.89
N THR A 224 9.30 -13.59 -5.13
CA THR A 224 9.64 -12.62 -6.17
C THR A 224 9.14 -11.22 -5.83
N LEU A 225 7.90 -11.10 -5.33
CA LEU A 225 7.36 -9.84 -4.84
C LEU A 225 8.23 -9.25 -3.72
N GLY A 226 8.66 -10.08 -2.77
CA GLY A 226 9.54 -9.65 -1.70
C GLY A 226 10.89 -9.15 -2.18
N ARG A 227 11.52 -9.84 -3.15
CA ARG A 227 12.76 -9.35 -3.80
C ARG A 227 12.53 -8.03 -4.52
N TYR A 228 11.43 -7.89 -5.25
CA TYR A 228 11.08 -6.67 -5.96
C TYR A 228 10.91 -5.48 -5.01
N VAL A 229 10.12 -5.64 -3.93
CA VAL A 229 9.91 -4.58 -2.94
C VAL A 229 11.23 -4.19 -2.27
N ARG A 230 12.06 -5.16 -1.85
CA ARG A 230 13.39 -4.87 -1.27
C ARG A 230 14.26 -4.08 -2.24
N GLY A 231 14.32 -4.50 -3.51
CA GLY A 231 15.07 -3.78 -4.54
C GLY A 231 14.55 -2.36 -4.77
N ARG A 232 13.23 -2.18 -4.81
CA ARG A 232 12.61 -0.86 -4.99
C ARG A 232 12.87 0.06 -3.80
N ASN A 233 12.78 -0.46 -2.57
CA ASN A 233 13.00 0.31 -1.35
C ASN A 233 14.45 0.79 -1.18
N ARG A 234 15.45 0.03 -1.67
CA ARG A 234 16.86 0.49 -1.69
C ARG A 234 17.08 1.76 -2.51
N HIS A 235 16.22 2.00 -3.50
CA HIS A 235 16.27 3.18 -4.37
C HIS A 235 14.96 3.97 -4.29
N ALA A 236 14.32 3.94 -3.12
CA ALA A 236 13.06 4.62 -2.89
C ALA A 236 13.23 6.12 -3.10
N LEU A 237 12.32 6.68 -3.89
CA LEU A 237 12.16 8.11 -4.03
C LEU A 237 10.70 8.45 -3.78
N PRO A 238 10.42 9.52 -3.01
CA PRO A 238 9.04 9.87 -2.72
C PRO A 238 8.32 10.27 -4.01
N PRO A 239 7.05 9.88 -4.17
CA PRO A 239 6.28 10.14 -5.38
C PRO A 239 6.23 11.64 -5.69
N ARG A 240 6.21 11.97 -6.99
CA ARG A 240 6.15 13.36 -7.46
C ARG A 240 4.80 13.63 -8.10
N TRP A 241 4.13 14.65 -7.60
CA TRP A 241 2.91 15.18 -8.20
C TRP A 241 3.28 16.09 -9.37
N LYS A 242 2.67 15.85 -10.54
CA LYS A 242 2.90 16.69 -11.74
C LYS A 242 2.05 17.96 -11.74
N LYS A 243 0.90 17.94 -11.05
CA LYS A 243 -0.06 19.05 -10.98
C LYS A 243 -0.03 19.66 -9.58
N SER A 244 -0.30 20.96 -9.48
CA SER A 244 -0.48 21.63 -8.20
C SER A 244 -1.72 21.08 -7.47
N ALA A 245 -1.77 21.28 -6.15
CA ALA A 245 -2.93 20.92 -5.35
C ALA A 245 -4.21 21.56 -5.87
N ASP A 246 -4.17 22.86 -6.23
CA ASP A 246 -5.34 23.58 -6.76
C ASP A 246 -5.83 22.98 -8.09
N ALA A 247 -4.91 22.62 -8.99
CA ALA A 247 -5.27 21.98 -10.25
C ALA A 247 -5.86 20.57 -10.03
N ILE A 248 -5.40 19.85 -9.01
CA ILE A 248 -5.97 18.58 -8.60
C ILE A 248 -7.38 18.78 -8.04
N LEU A 249 -7.56 19.73 -7.11
CA LEU A 249 -8.85 20.05 -6.50
C LEU A 249 -9.87 20.52 -7.53
N ALA A 250 -9.47 21.38 -8.47
CA ALA A 250 -10.33 21.80 -9.58
C ALA A 250 -10.80 20.63 -10.44
N ARG A 251 -9.92 19.66 -10.72
CA ARG A 251 -10.27 18.45 -11.47
C ARG A 251 -11.20 17.53 -10.69
N ILE A 252 -11.03 17.41 -9.38
CA ILE A 252 -11.96 16.67 -8.50
C ILE A 252 -13.34 17.33 -8.52
N ALA A 253 -13.39 18.65 -8.36
CA ALA A 253 -14.65 19.41 -8.37
C ALA A 253 -15.37 19.26 -9.72
N HIS A 254 -14.64 19.27 -10.83
CA HIS A 254 -15.20 19.00 -12.15
C HIS A 254 -15.76 17.57 -12.25
N ALA A 255 -14.99 16.55 -11.86
CA ALA A 255 -15.44 15.16 -11.90
C ALA A 255 -16.68 14.90 -11.03
N ARG A 256 -16.77 15.52 -9.85
CA ARG A 256 -17.95 15.46 -8.98
C ARG A 256 -19.20 16.02 -9.66
N ARG A 257 -19.10 17.22 -10.24
CA ARG A 257 -20.22 17.82 -10.99
C ARG A 257 -20.67 16.91 -12.13
N THR A 258 -19.74 16.32 -12.88
CA THR A 258 -20.09 15.38 -13.96
C THR A 258 -20.83 14.15 -13.43
N TYR A 259 -20.39 13.58 -12.30
CA TYR A 259 -21.05 12.43 -11.68
C TYR A 259 -22.48 12.77 -11.22
N GLU A 260 -22.68 13.92 -10.56
CA GLU A 260 -23.97 14.41 -10.09
C GLU A 260 -24.95 14.79 -11.22
N MET A 261 -24.45 15.09 -12.42
CA MET A 261 -25.32 15.35 -13.59
C MET A 261 -25.79 14.07 -14.27
N VAL A 262 -25.09 12.94 -14.08
CA VAL A 262 -25.36 11.67 -14.78
C VAL A 262 -26.15 10.69 -13.90
N HIS A 263 -26.16 10.89 -12.59
CA HIS A 263 -26.79 10.02 -11.58
C HIS A 263 -27.59 10.84 -10.58
#